data_AF-S4PGI4-F1
#
_entry.id   AF-S4PGI4-F1
#
_cell.length_a   1.000
_cell.length_b   1.000
_cell.length_c   1.000
_cell.angle_alpha   90.00
_cell.angle_beta   90.00
_cell.angle_gamma   90.00
#
_symmetry.space_group_name_H-M   'P 1'
#
loop_
_entity.id
_entity.type
_entity.pdbx_description
1 polymer ?
#
loop_
_entity_poly.entity_id
_entity_poly.type
_entity_poly.pdbx_seq_one_letter_code
_entity_poly.pdbx_strand_id
1 'polypeptide(L)' 'MLIDELKFLCSKGLVKKKHYPEVPPKVEYSLTPLGEKVLPIIDEIARFGMENL' A
#
# COMPACT_ATOMS: atom_id res chain seq x y z
N MET A 1 12.21 5.74 -5.95
CA MET A 1 12.06 4.37 -6.53
C MET A 1 10.99 3.63 -5.74
N LEU A 2 10.41 2.52 -6.25
CA LEU A 2 9.36 1.77 -5.54
C LEU A 2 9.73 1.41 -4.08
N ILE A 3 11.00 1.07 -3.85
CA ILE A 3 11.52 0.74 -2.52
C ILE A 3 11.42 1.90 -1.52
N ASP A 4 11.55 3.15 -1.97
CA ASP A 4 11.50 4.32 -1.10
C ASP A 4 10.06 4.61 -0.67
N GLU A 5 9.11 4.45 -1.60
CA GLU A 5 7.69 4.63 -1.33
C GLU A 5 7.17 3.57 -0.35
N LEU A 6 7.57 2.30 -0.54
CA LEU A 6 7.19 1.22 0.40
C LEU A 6 7.77 1.46 1.80
N LYS A 7 9.01 1.98 1.90
CA LYS A 7 9.60 2.35 3.19
C LYS A 7 8.83 3.50 3.84
N PHE A 8 8.44 4.52 3.07
CA PHE A 8 7.64 5.64 3.53
C PHE A 8 6.25 5.19 4.01
N LEU A 9 5.53 4.38 3.23
CA LEU A 9 4.21 3.87 3.61
C LEU A 9 4.27 2.95 4.84
N CYS A 10 5.35 2.17 4.99
CA CYS A 10 5.60 1.40 6.21
C CYS A 10 5.86 2.31 7.42
N SER A 11 6.65 3.39 7.26
CA SER A 11 6.95 4.32 8.37
C SER A 11 5.73 5.14 8.81
N LYS A 12 4.76 5.35 7.90
CA LYS A 12 3.45 5.95 8.19
C LYS A 12 2.44 4.94 8.75
N GLY A 13 2.80 3.66 8.85
CA GLY A 13 1.91 2.62 9.36
C GLY A 13 0.74 2.28 8.43
N LEU A 14 0.81 2.66 7.16
CA LEU A 14 -0.23 2.38 6.16
C LEU A 14 -0.06 0.99 5.53
N VAL A 15 1.19 0.55 5.41
CA VAL A 15 1.56 -0.75 4.84
C VAL A 15 2.34 -1.55 5.87
N LYS A 16 2.04 -2.85 5.99
CA LYS A 16 2.84 -3.80 6.76
C LYS A 16 3.70 -4.63 5.81
N LYS A 17 4.96 -4.83 6.19
CA LYS A 17 5.92 -5.68 5.48
C LYS A 17 6.12 -6.98 6.26
N LYS A 18 5.88 -8.12 5.62
CA LYS A 18 6.11 -9.45 6.20
C LYS A 18 7.28 -10.13 5.48
N HIS A 19 8.27 -10.55 6.26
CA HIS A 19 9.42 -11.32 5.77
C HIS A 19 9.14 -12.81 5.90
N TYR A 20 9.40 -13.57 4.85
CA TYR A 20 9.34 -15.03 4.86
C TYR A 20 10.75 -15.57 4.63
N PRO A 21 11.41 -16.10 5.69
CA PRO A 21 12.73 -16.69 5.59
C PRO A 21 12.65 -18.12 5.03
N GLU A 22 12.10 -18.26 3.83
CA GLU A 22 12.09 -19.51 3.06
C GLU A 22 13.13 -19.44 1.92
N VAL A 23 13.38 -20.55 1.23
CA VAL A 23 14.21 -20.57 0.02
C VAL A 23 13.30 -20.79 -1.18
N PRO A 24 13.14 -19.80 -2.08
CA PRO A 24 13.78 -18.48 -2.12
C PRO A 24 13.16 -17.47 -1.12
N PRO A 25 13.94 -16.52 -0.58
CA PRO A 25 13.43 -15.54 0.38
C PRO A 25 12.44 -14.60 -0.31
N LYS A 26 11.31 -14.32 0.35
CA LYS A 26 10.28 -13.41 -0.15
C LYS A 26 9.81 -12.41 0.89
N VAL A 27 9.28 -11.29 0.40
CA VAL A 27 8.62 -10.27 1.22
C VAL A 27 7.25 -10.00 0.64
N GLU A 28 6.26 -9.87 1.52
CA GLU A 28 4.91 -9.48 1.15
C GLU A 28 4.55 -8.16 1.80
N TYR A 29 3.82 -7.33 1.07
CA TYR A 29 3.28 -6.07 1.55
C TYR A 29 1.76 -6.18 1.57
N SER A 30 1.13 -5.65 2.60
CA SER A 30 -0.32 -5.57 2.70
C SER A 30 -0.71 -4.30 3.44
N LEU A 31 -1.95 -3.85 3.23
CA LEU A 31 -2.46 -2.70 3.99
C LEU A 31 -2.62 -3.07 5.47
N THR A 32 -2.42 -2.07 6.33
CA THR A 32 -2.85 -2.14 7.73
C THR A 32 -4.32 -1.70 7.83
N PRO A 33 -4.98 -1.90 8.99
CA PRO A 33 -6.30 -1.32 9.23
C PRO A 33 -6.35 0.21 9.06
N LEU A 34 -5.21 0.90 9.23
CA LEU A 34 -5.10 2.33 8.94
C LEU A 34 -5.01 2.58 7.43
N GLY A 35 -4.20 1.79 6.71
CA GLY A 35 -4.07 1.89 5.25
C GLY A 35 -5.38 1.61 4.51
N GLU A 36 -6.18 0.66 4.98
CA GLU A 36 -7.50 0.35 4.41
C GLU A 36 -8.48 1.53 4.52
N LYS A 37 -8.36 2.38 5.55
CA LYS A 37 -9.17 3.60 5.67
C LYS A 37 -8.86 4.66 4.62
N VAL A 38 -7.77 4.50 3.86
CA VAL A 38 -7.44 5.38 2.72
C VAL A 38 -8.18 4.96 1.46
N LEU A 39 -8.66 3.72 1.36
CA LEU A 39 -9.35 3.20 0.17
C LEU A 39 -10.53 4.08 -0.27
N PRO A 40 -11.43 4.56 0.63
CA PRO A 40 -12.51 5.44 0.22
C PRO A 40 -12.04 6.71 -0.50
N ILE A 41 -10.89 7.27 -0.11
CA ILE A 41 -10.32 8.46 -0.78
C ILE A 41 -9.85 8.09 -2.19
N ILE A 42 -9.21 6.93 -2.33
CA ILE A 42 -8.75 6.42 -3.64
C ILE A 42 -9.95 6.13 -4.55
N ASP A 43 -11.04 5.59 -4.00
CA ASP A 43 -12.27 5.31 -4.75
C ASP A 43 -12.89 6.60 -5.30
N GLU A 44 -12.90 7.69 -4.52
CA GLU A 44 -13.38 9.00 -4.99
C GLU A 44 -12.48 9.58 -6.08
N ILE A 45 -11.16 9.45 -5.94
CA ILE A 45 -10.20 9.88 -6.98
C ILE A 45 -10.42 9.08 -8.28
N ALA A 46 -10.62 7.77 -8.16
CA ALA A 46 -10.90 6.90 -9.30
C ALA A 46 -12.23 7.26 -9.97
N ARG A 47 -13.29 7.50 -9.18
CA ARG A 47 -14.59 7.94 -9.70
C ARG A 47 -14.47 9.23 -10.49
N PHE A 48 -13.81 10.25 -9.93
CA PHE A 48 -13.58 11.51 -10.62
C PHE A 48 -12.86 11.30 -11.95
N GLY A 49 -11.81 10.47 -11.96
CA GLY A 49 -11.07 10.14 -13.18
C GLY A 49 -11.93 9.47 -14.24
N MET A 50 -12.81 8.54 -13.86
CA MET A 50 -13.70 7.86 -14.80
C MET A 50 -14.81 8.76 -15.36
N GLU A 51 -15.23 9.77 -14.61
CA GLU A 51 -16.30 10.69 -15.01
C GLU A 51 -15.79 11.89 -15.84
N ASN A 52 -14.52 12.31 -15.65
CA ASN A 52 -14.04 13.62 -16.11
C ASN A 52 -12.72 13.60 -16.89
N LEU A 53 -12.05 12.45 -17.02
CA LEU A 53 -10.78 12.29 -17.77
C LEU A 53 -10.90 11.17 -18.81
#